data_AF-A0A9X4NIL8-F1
#
_entry.id   AF-A0A9X4NIL8-F1
#
_cell.length_a   1.000
_cell.length_b   1.000
_cell.length_c   1.000
_cell.angle_alpha   90.00
_cell.angle_beta   90.00
_cell.angle_gamma   90.00
#
_symmetry.space_group_name_H-M   'P 1'
#
loop_
_entity.id
_entity.type
_entity.pdbx_description
1 polymer ?
#
loop_
_entity_poly.entity_id
_entity_poly.type
_entity_poly.pdbx_seq_one_letter_code
_entity_poly.pdbx_strand_id
1 'polypeptide(L)'
;MTYTQTERTEIKRNAKKVANLLGENFSDIEKEAQDMQTDHFKAYADDGQRRLVDALQKNNFSLAQLKGTKEDTKPEPFLTEGSTKEENNNASH
;
A
#
# COMPACT_ATOMS: atom_id res chain seq x y z
N MET A 1 -14.93 -7.10 -27.10
CA MET A 1 -16.12 -6.84 -26.25
C MET A 1 -16.06 -5.38 -25.84
N THR A 2 -17.18 -4.66 -25.85
CA THR A 2 -17.21 -3.23 -25.49
C THR A 2 -17.57 -3.10 -24.01
N TYR A 3 -16.67 -2.55 -23.20
CA TYR A 3 -16.94 -2.34 -21.77
C TYR A 3 -17.91 -1.18 -21.55
N THR A 4 -18.84 -1.32 -20.61
CA THR A 4 -19.66 -0.21 -20.10
C THR A 4 -18.78 0.79 -19.32
N GLN A 5 -19.27 2.02 -19.13
CA GLN A 5 -18.52 3.04 -18.39
C GLN A 5 -18.24 2.62 -16.94
N THR A 6 -19.18 1.90 -16.32
CA THR A 6 -19.05 1.36 -14.98
C THR A 6 -17.92 0.33 -14.92
N GLU A 7 -17.91 -0.64 -15.84
CA GLU A 7 -16.87 -1.66 -15.90
C GLU A 7 -15.48 -1.06 -16.11
N ARG A 8 -15.34 -0.08 -17.01
CA ARG A 8 -14.05 0.62 -17.22
C ARG A 8 -13.55 1.28 -15.94
N THR A 9 -14.45 1.90 -15.19
CA THR A 9 -14.12 2.57 -13.93
C THR A 9 -13.69 1.57 -12.86
N GLU A 10 -14.38 0.43 -12.76
CA GLU A 10 -14.03 -0.63 -11.81
C GLU A 10 -12.71 -1.31 -12.17
N ILE A 11 -12.49 -1.64 -13.43
CA ILE A 11 -11.23 -2.21 -13.93
C ILE A 11 -10.06 -1.27 -13.63
N LYS A 12 -10.20 0.02 -13.94
CA LYS A 12 -9.19 1.04 -13.64
C LYS A 12 -8.91 1.13 -12.13
N ARG A 13 -9.96 1.12 -11.30
CA ARG A 13 -9.83 1.15 -9.84
C ARG A 13 -9.11 -0.10 -9.32
N ASN A 14 -9.39 -1.27 -9.89
CA ASN A 14 -8.74 -2.53 -9.51
C ASN A 14 -7.26 -2.52 -9.87
N ALA A 15 -6.90 -2.12 -11.09
CA ALA A 15 -5.51 -1.96 -11.51
C ALA A 15 -4.75 -1.00 -10.58
N LYS A 16 -5.35 0.14 -10.22
CA LYS A 16 -4.75 1.08 -9.27
C LYS A 16 -4.51 0.49 -7.88
N LYS A 17 -5.46 -0.32 -7.37
CA LYS A 17 -5.29 -1.00 -6.08
C LYS A 17 -4.14 -2.00 -6.14
N VAL A 18 -4.07 -2.80 -7.20
CA VAL A 18 -3.01 -3.79 -7.40
C VAL A 18 -1.64 -3.12 -7.51
N ALA A 19 -1.53 -2.02 -8.27
CA ALA A 19 -0.31 -1.24 -8.36
C ALA A 19 0.15 -0.70 -7.00
N ASN A 20 -0.77 -0.13 -6.22
CA ASN A 20 -0.46 0.34 -4.86
C ASN A 20 0.03 -0.80 -3.94
N LEU A 21 -0.54 -2.00 -4.06
CA LEU A 21 -0.14 -3.15 -3.26
C LEU A 21 1.22 -3.71 -3.69
N LEU A 22 1.55 -3.63 -4.97
CA LEU A 22 2.86 -4.00 -5.51
C LEU A 22 3.93 -2.91 -5.33
N GLY A 23 3.53 -1.69 -4.94
CA GLY A 23 4.41 -0.53 -4.85
C GLY A 23 4.77 0.08 -6.21
N GLU A 24 3.97 -0.17 -7.24
CA GLU A 24 4.18 0.31 -8.61
C GLU A 24 3.44 1.64 -8.85
N ASN A 25 4.02 2.52 -9.68
CA ASN A 25 3.41 3.80 -10.02
C ASN A 25 2.29 3.62 -11.03
N PHE A 26 1.06 3.88 -10.61
CA PHE A 26 -0.11 3.76 -11.49
C PHE A 26 -0.02 4.65 -12.74
N SER A 27 0.56 5.84 -12.62
CA SER A 27 0.72 6.77 -13.75
C SER A 27 1.57 6.21 -14.90
N ASP A 28 2.49 5.29 -14.63
CA ASP A 28 3.31 4.68 -15.68
C ASP A 28 2.53 3.60 -16.42
N ILE A 29 1.71 2.83 -15.69
CA ILE A 29 0.74 1.88 -16.26
C ILE A 29 -0.29 2.63 -17.11
N GLU A 30 -0.73 3.83 -16.71
CA GLU A 30 -1.63 4.66 -17.52
C GLU A 30 -1.01 5.11 -18.85
N LYS A 31 0.31 5.37 -18.89
CA LYS A 31 1.02 5.74 -20.11
C LYS A 31 1.20 4.56 -21.06
N GLU A 32 1.45 3.37 -20.53
CA GLU A 32 1.59 2.13 -21.31
C GLU A 32 0.28 1.71 -21.97
N ALA A 33 -0.84 2.04 -21.34
CA ALA A 33 -2.16 1.58 -21.75
C ALA A 33 -2.66 2.20 -23.08
N GLN A 34 -2.08 3.33 -23.52
CA GLN A 34 -2.40 4.05 -24.77
C GLN A 34 -3.90 3.99 -25.16
N ASP A 35 -4.22 3.43 -26.33
CA ASP A 35 -5.58 3.29 -26.86
C ASP A 35 -6.33 2.05 -26.32
N MET A 36 -5.60 1.07 -25.76
CA MET A 36 -6.15 -0.17 -25.20
C MET A 36 -6.34 -0.07 -23.68
N GLN A 37 -6.70 1.12 -23.20
CA GLN A 37 -6.56 1.48 -21.79
C GLN A 37 -7.31 0.52 -20.84
N THR A 38 -8.53 0.11 -21.21
CA THR A 38 -9.34 -0.78 -20.36
C THR A 38 -8.82 -2.22 -20.38
N ASP A 39 -8.46 -2.75 -21.55
CA ASP A 39 -7.93 -4.11 -21.67
C ASP A 39 -6.56 -4.25 -20.97
N HIS A 40 -5.72 -3.22 -21.09
CA HIS A 40 -4.43 -3.16 -20.42
C HIS A 40 -4.60 -3.15 -18.89
N PHE A 41 -5.49 -2.33 -18.34
CA PHE A 41 -5.77 -2.33 -16.90
C PHE A 41 -6.34 -3.66 -16.42
N LYS A 42 -7.19 -4.32 -17.22
CA LYS A 42 -7.72 -5.64 -16.87
C LYS A 42 -6.60 -6.69 -16.82
N ALA A 43 -5.77 -6.76 -17.86
CA ALA A 43 -4.63 -7.68 -17.91
C ALA A 43 -3.64 -7.42 -16.78
N TYR A 44 -3.34 -6.14 -16.50
CA TYR A 44 -2.47 -5.75 -15.40
C TYR A 44 -3.05 -6.15 -14.03
N ALA A 45 -4.34 -5.93 -13.80
CA ALA A 45 -4.98 -6.32 -12.55
C ALA A 45 -4.95 -7.84 -12.35
N ASP A 46 -5.24 -8.62 -13.40
CA ASP A 46 -5.21 -10.08 -13.38
C ASP A 46 -3.78 -10.60 -13.10
N ASP A 47 -2.76 -10.08 -13.80
CA ASP A 47 -1.36 -10.46 -13.60
C ASP A 47 -0.81 -10.01 -12.23
N GLY A 48 -1.09 -8.76 -11.83
CA GLY A 48 -0.61 -8.22 -10.58
C GLY A 48 -1.25 -8.90 -9.36
N GLN A 49 -2.51 -9.34 -9.45
CA GLN A 49 -3.11 -10.22 -8.43
C GLN A 49 -2.36 -11.55 -8.31
N ARG A 50 -2.01 -12.17 -9.44
CA ARG A 50 -1.21 -13.39 -9.44
C ARG A 50 0.16 -13.15 -8.80
N ARG A 51 0.85 -12.07 -9.17
CA ARG A 51 2.14 -11.66 -8.57
C ARG A 51 2.04 -11.45 -7.05
N LEU A 52 0.96 -10.84 -6.58
CA LEU A 52 0.70 -10.67 -5.14
C LEU A 52 0.53 -12.02 -4.44
N VAL A 53 -0.27 -12.94 -5.01
CA VAL A 53 -0.46 -14.28 -4.45
C VAL A 53 0.86 -15.05 -4.43
N ASP A 54 1.62 -15.04 -5.52
CA ASP A 54 2.96 -15.66 -5.61
C ASP A 54 3.91 -15.08 -4.55
N ALA A 55 3.92 -13.76 -4.35
CA ALA A 55 4.74 -13.12 -3.33
C ALA A 55 4.34 -13.53 -1.92
N LEU A 56 3.04 -13.63 -1.63
CA LEU A 56 2.54 -14.09 -0.33
C LEU A 56 2.92 -15.56 -0.09
N GLN A 57 2.79 -16.41 -1.11
CA GLN A 57 3.17 -17.82 -1.04
C GLN A 57 4.67 -17.99 -0.80
N LYS A 58 5.53 -17.24 -1.52
CA LYS A 58 6.99 -17.27 -1.34
C LYS A 58 7.43 -16.82 0.05
N ASN A 59 6.68 -15.91 0.68
CA ASN A 59 6.96 -15.44 2.04
C ASN A 59 6.34 -16.32 3.13
N ASN A 60 5.78 -17.50 2.78
CA ASN A 60 4.99 -18.35 3.68
C ASN A 60 3.91 -17.58 4.45
N PHE A 61 3.38 -16.50 3.86
CA PHE A 61 2.39 -15.66 4.50
C PHE A 61 1.06 -16.43 4.59
N SER A 62 0.56 -16.57 5.81
CA SER A 62 -0.71 -17.26 6.05
C SER A 62 -1.83 -16.26 6.30
N LEU A 63 -3.02 -16.53 5.75
CA LEU A 63 -4.25 -15.78 6.07
C LEU A 63 -4.55 -15.73 7.58
N ALA A 64 -4.01 -16.66 8.37
CA ALA A 64 -4.10 -16.64 9.82
C ALA A 64 -3.40 -15.41 10.45
N GLN A 65 -2.32 -14.91 9.83
CA GLN A 65 -1.59 -13.72 10.30
C GLN A 65 -2.38 -12.43 10.02
N LEU A 66 -3.19 -12.40 8.95
CA LEU A 66 -4.03 -11.25 8.60
C LEU A 66 -5.16 -11.04 9.62
N LYS A 67 -5.57 -12.08 10.36
CA LYS A 67 -6.59 -11.98 11.42
C LYS A 67 -6.07 -11.31 12.70
N GLY A 68 -4.76 -11.05 12.79
CA GLY A 68 -4.10 -10.47 13.97
C GLY A 68 -3.94 -8.94 13.96
N THR A 69 -4.19 -8.24 12.85
CA THR A 69 -4.10 -6.77 12.81
C THR A 69 -5.47 -6.15 13.11
N LYS A 70 -5.94 -6.34 14.34
CA LYS A 70 -7.03 -5.56 14.92
C LYS A 70 -6.67 -5.11 16.33
N GLU A 71 -5.50 -4.53 16.53
CA GLU A 71 -5.28 -3.67 17.71
C GLU A 71 -4.47 -2.45 17.28
N ASP A 72 -5.19 -1.33 17.19
CA ASP A 72 -4.84 -0.05 17.77
C ASP A 72 -3.36 0.13 18.17
N THR A 73 -2.58 0.84 17.36
CA THR A 73 -1.50 1.64 17.91
C THR A 73 -1.41 2.94 17.12
N LYS A 74 -2.14 3.94 17.62
CA LYS A 74 -1.83 5.37 17.57
C LYS A 74 -0.33 5.61 17.24
N PRO A 75 0.02 6.46 16.26
CA PRO A 75 1.39 6.92 16.14
C PRO A 75 1.68 7.82 17.35
N GLU A 76 2.20 7.27 18.43
CA GLU A 76 2.83 8.08 19.47
C GLU A 76 4.22 8.50 18.97
N PRO A 77 4.55 9.80 19.00
CA PRO A 77 5.90 10.24 18.74
C PRO A 77 6.80 9.70 19.84
N PHE A 78 7.84 8.94 19.47
CA PHE A 78 8.93 8.58 20.37
C PHE A 78 9.66 9.87 20.78
N LEU A 79 9.20 10.50 21.86
CA LEU A 79 10.06 11.32 22.71
C LEU A 79 10.68 10.37 23.74
N THR A 80 11.90 9.91 23.45
CA THR A 80 12.78 9.35 24.47
C THR A 80 13.24 10.48 25.40
N GLU A 81 12.49 10.73 26.46
CA GLU A 81 13.01 11.36 27.67
C GLU A 81 13.49 10.28 28.64
N GLY A 82 14.72 10.44 29.15
CA GLY A 82 15.21 9.57 30.22
C GLY A 82 16.72 9.56 30.42
N SER A 83 17.33 10.68 30.77
CA SER A 83 18.52 10.65 31.64
C SER A 83 18.49 11.85 32.58
N THR A 84 17.84 11.62 33.71
CA THR A 84 17.80 12.45 34.90
C THR A 84 19.20 12.62 35.47
N LYS A 85 19.61 13.86 35.78
CA LYS A 85 20.44 14.17 36.95
C LYS A 85 20.43 15.67 37.28
N GLU A 86 19.96 15.95 38.50
CA GLU A 86 20.43 16.95 39.49
C GLU A 86 20.53 18.42 39.03
N GLU A 87 19.63 19.30 39.49
CA GLU A 87 19.77 20.11 40.72
C GLU A 87 20.99 21.06 40.70
N ASN A 88 20.79 22.35 40.39
CA ASN A 88 21.05 23.43 41.36
C ASN A 88 20.60 24.80 40.86
N ASN A 89 20.16 25.61 41.81
CA ASN A 89 19.87 27.03 41.69
C ASN A 89 21.19 27.82 41.56
N ASN A 90 21.29 28.80 40.67
CA ASN A 90 21.80 30.12 41.06
C ASN A 90 21.53 31.21 40.02
N ALA A 91 21.28 32.40 40.54
CA ALA A 91 21.11 33.66 39.83
C ALA A 91 22.43 34.28 39.35
N SER A 92 22.28 35.32 38.52
CA SER A 92 23.22 36.40 38.18
C SER A 92 24.14 36.17 36.97
N HIS A 93 23.91 36.95 35.91
CA HIS A 93 24.81 38.06 35.60
C HIS A 93 24.12 39.14 34.76
#